data_AF-A0A7V9KR70-F1
#
_entry.id   AF-A0A7V9KR70-F1
#
_cell.length_a   1.000
_cell.length_b   1.000
_cell.length_c   1.000
_cell.angle_alpha   90.00
_cell.angle_beta   90.00
_cell.angle_gamma   90.00
#
_symmetry.space_group_name_H-M   'P 1'
#
loop_
_entity.id
_entity.type
_entity.pdbx_description
1 polymer ?
#
loop_
_entity_poly.entity_id
_entity_poly.type
_entity_poly.pdbx_seq_one_letter_code
_entity_poly.pdbx_strand_id
1 'polypeptide(L)'
;MKQIEWCCVPVIVDDDTTELFQMPAPDEDTEQQPTFRVTESTADLVSQDFARYQPSLQRMAENWHEAKERVMRDDKAEKLTAAA
;
A
#
# COMPACT_ATOMS: atom_id res chain seq x y z
N MET A 1 -0.94 19.07 2.50
CA MET A 1 -1.33 17.65 2.44
C MET A 1 -1.68 17.20 3.85
N LYS A 2 -2.92 16.76 4.10
CA LYS A 2 -3.29 16.15 5.38
C LYS A 2 -2.70 14.74 5.39
N GLN A 3 -1.82 14.45 6.34
CA GLN A 3 -1.31 13.10 6.55
C GLN A 3 -2.31 12.37 7.45
N ILE A 4 -2.99 11.37 6.88
CA ILE A 4 -3.98 10.54 7.57
C ILE A 4 -3.38 9.12 7.59
N GLU A 5 -3.67 8.32 8.62
CA GLU A 5 -3.18 6.95 8.73
C GLU A 5 -4.35 5.99 8.94
N TRP A 6 -4.35 4.88 8.21
CA TRP A 6 -5.30 3.78 8.36
C TRP A 6 -4.57 2.48 8.63
N CYS A 7 -4.87 1.81 9.74
CA CYS A 7 -4.23 0.54 10.10
C CYS A 7 -2.69 0.60 10.08
N CYS A 8 -2.10 1.69 10.58
CA CYS A 8 -0.66 1.97 10.57
C CYS A 8 -0.04 2.13 9.17
N VAL A 9 -0.85 2.38 8.15
CA VAL A 9 -0.39 2.69 6.79
C VAL A 9 -0.73 4.15 6.45
N PRO A 10 0.24 4.92 5.93
CA PRO A 10 -0.01 6.27 5.45
C PRO A 10 -1.08 6.32 4.36
N VAL A 11 -1.90 7.37 4.41
CA VAL A 11 -2.91 7.69 3.40
C VAL A 11 -2.55 9.02 2.77
N ILE A 12 -2.39 9.00 1.44
CA ILE A 12 -2.22 10.16 0.60
C ILE A 12 -3.56 10.46 -0.05
N VAL A 13 -4.08 11.65 0.21
CA VAL A 13 -5.24 12.19 -0.49
C VAL A 13 -4.74 12.88 -1.76
N ASP A 14 -5.18 12.39 -2.91
CA ASP A 14 -4.80 12.84 -4.23
C ASP A 14 -6.03 12.79 -5.16
N ASP A 15 -6.69 13.96 -5.31
CA ASP A 15 -7.87 14.13 -6.15
C ASP A 15 -7.54 14.24 -7.65
N ASP A 16 -6.25 14.33 -8.01
CA ASP A 16 -5.81 14.33 -9.41
C ASP A 16 -5.72 12.89 -9.97
N THR A 17 -5.82 11.87 -9.12
CA THR A 17 -5.85 10.47 -9.57
C THR A 17 -7.22 10.11 -10.14
N THR A 18 -7.23 9.33 -11.23
CA THR A 18 -8.48 8.74 -11.77
C THR A 18 -8.96 7.54 -10.96
N GLU A 19 -8.11 7.00 -10.08
CA GLU A 19 -8.40 5.81 -9.28
C GLU A 19 -8.91 6.23 -7.89
N LEU A 20 -10.12 5.80 -7.55
CA LEU A 20 -10.77 6.19 -6.29
C LEU A 20 -10.00 5.70 -5.04
N PHE A 21 -9.28 4.59 -5.18
CA PHE A 21 -8.58 3.93 -4.10
C PHE A 21 -7.53 2.96 -4.66
N GLN A 22 -6.26 3.16 -4.32
CA GLN A 22 -5.17 2.32 -4.77
C GLN A 22 -4.10 2.17 -3.68
N MET A 23 -3.39 1.05 -3.69
CA MET A 23 -2.11 0.90 -3.03
C MET A 23 -1.08 0.51 -4.09
N PRO A 24 0.00 1.29 -4.30
CA PRO A 24 1.03 0.96 -5.28
C PRO A 24 1.60 -0.44 -5.04
N ALA A 25 1.83 -1.21 -6.10
CA ALA A 25 2.43 -2.53 -5.99
C ALA A 25 3.84 -2.44 -5.40
N PRO A 26 4.26 -3.42 -4.58
CA PRO A 26 5.62 -3.46 -4.07
C PRO A 26 6.63 -3.71 -5.20
N ASP A 27 7.78 -3.06 -5.13
CA ASP A 27 8.90 -3.20 -6.06
C ASP A 27 10.19 -3.69 -5.34
N GLU A 28 11.36 -3.51 -5.94
CA GLU A 28 12.67 -3.91 -5.39
C GLU A 28 13.27 -2.87 -4.42
N ASP A 29 12.64 -1.71 -4.22
CA ASP A 29 13.15 -0.67 -3.33
C ASP A 29 12.92 -1.04 -1.86
N THR A 30 13.99 -1.28 -1.11
CA THR A 30 13.91 -1.68 0.31
C THR A 30 13.31 -0.61 1.22
N GLU A 31 13.31 0.65 0.81
CA GLU A 31 12.76 1.77 1.59
C GLU A 31 11.29 2.03 1.27
N GLN A 32 10.75 1.40 0.23
CA GLN A 32 9.34 1.52 -0.13
C GLN A 32 8.46 1.00 1.01
N GLN A 33 7.48 1.80 1.40
CA GLN A 33 6.49 1.46 2.42
C GLN A 33 5.10 1.36 1.78
N PRO A 34 4.17 0.57 2.37
CA PRO A 34 2.80 0.55 1.90
C PRO A 34 2.20 1.96 2.06
N THR A 35 1.35 2.37 1.15
CA THR A 35 0.65 3.66 1.23
C THR A 35 -0.67 3.55 0.49
N PHE A 36 -1.75 3.97 1.14
CA PHE A 36 -3.04 4.14 0.48
C PHE A 36 -3.06 5.46 -0.27
N ARG A 37 -3.46 5.45 -1.55
CA ARG A 37 -3.76 6.63 -2.35
C ARG A 37 -5.24 6.66 -2.63
N VAL A 38 -5.89 7.75 -2.27
CA VAL A 38 -7.35 7.89 -2.31
C VAL A 38 -7.74 9.29 -2.72
N THR A 39 -8.96 9.45 -3.23
CA THR A 39 -9.58 10.78 -3.37
C THR A 39 -10.10 11.28 -2.03
N GLU A 40 -10.35 12.59 -1.91
CA GLU A 40 -10.94 13.18 -0.70
C GLU A 40 -12.31 12.54 -0.38
N SER A 41 -13.11 12.28 -1.41
CA SER A 41 -14.42 11.62 -1.29
C SER A 41 -14.33 10.22 -0.67
N THR A 42 -13.30 9.45 -1.03
CA THR A 42 -13.06 8.12 -0.46
C THR A 42 -12.52 8.22 0.96
N ALA A 43 -11.64 9.17 1.24
CA ALA A 43 -11.14 9.41 2.59
C ALA A 43 -12.27 9.74 3.57
N ASP A 44 -13.21 10.60 3.16
CA ASP A 44 -14.38 10.97 3.96
C ASP A 44 -15.32 9.77 4.18
N LEU A 45 -15.58 8.97 3.14
CA LEU A 45 -16.40 7.76 3.25
C LEU A 45 -15.82 6.76 4.27
N VAL A 46 -14.52 6.49 4.17
CA VAL A 46 -13.82 5.58 5.08
C VAL A 46 -13.77 6.17 6.49
N SER A 47 -13.59 7.48 6.64
CA SER A 47 -13.61 8.14 7.94
C SER A 47 -14.99 8.07 8.62
N GLN A 48 -16.07 8.08 7.85
CA GLN A 48 -17.44 7.99 8.39
C GLN A 48 -17.79 6.58 8.89
N ASP A 49 -17.28 5.54 8.23
CA ASP A 49 -17.58 4.13 8.56
C ASP A 49 -16.31 3.27 8.70
N PHE A 50 -15.33 3.78 9.44
CA PHE A 50 -14.00 3.18 9.51
C PHE A 50 -14.04 1.72 9.98
N ALA A 51 -14.86 1.40 10.99
CA ALA A 51 -14.96 0.05 11.54
C ALA A 51 -15.40 -0.99 10.50
N ARG A 52 -16.21 -0.58 9.52
CA ARG A 52 -16.65 -1.46 8.42
C ARG A 52 -15.53 -1.72 7.41
N TYR A 53 -14.71 -0.71 7.13
CA TYR A 53 -13.63 -0.81 6.14
C TYR A 53 -12.31 -1.32 6.73
N GLN A 54 -12.11 -1.19 8.04
CA GLN A 54 -10.89 -1.58 8.74
C GLN A 54 -10.40 -3.01 8.39
N PRO A 55 -11.25 -4.06 8.36
CA PRO A 55 -10.78 -5.41 8.04
C PRO A 55 -10.22 -5.53 6.62
N SER A 56 -10.83 -4.82 5.65
CA SER A 56 -10.36 -4.81 4.27
C SER A 56 -9.06 -4.02 4.12
N LEU A 57 -8.94 -2.87 4.80
CA LEU A 57 -7.73 -2.05 4.80
C LEU A 57 -6.55 -2.82 5.40
N GLN A 58 -6.77 -3.48 6.54
CA GLN A 58 -5.74 -4.30 7.17
C GLN A 58 -5.28 -5.44 6.25
N ARG A 59 -6.22 -6.17 5.64
CA ARG A 59 -5.89 -7.26 4.72
C ARG A 59 -5.11 -6.77 3.50
N MET A 60 -5.39 -5.58 3.00
CA MET A 60 -4.63 -5.01 1.88
C MET A 60 -3.20 -4.65 2.28
N ALA A 61 -3.00 -4.08 3.46
CA ALA A 61 -1.67 -3.82 3.99
C ALA A 61 -0.87 -5.12 4.19
N GLU A 62 -1.50 -6.15 4.75
CA GLU A 62 -0.90 -7.48 4.92
C GLU A 62 -0.51 -8.11 3.58
N ASN A 63 -1.43 -8.11 2.60
CA ASN A 63 -1.15 -8.61 1.26
C ASN A 63 0.03 -7.87 0.60
N TRP A 64 0.13 -6.56 0.81
CA TRP A 64 1.23 -5.76 0.28
C TRP A 64 2.57 -6.17 0.89
N HIS A 65 2.62 -6.36 2.21
CA HIS A 65 3.83 -6.82 2.89
C HIS A 65 4.26 -8.21 2.41
N GLU A 66 3.31 -9.15 2.32
CA GLU A 66 3.60 -10.49 1.79
C GLU A 66 4.13 -10.44 0.35
N ALA A 67 3.59 -9.54 -0.49
CA ALA A 67 4.05 -9.36 -1.85
C ALA A 67 5.45 -8.72 -1.89
N LYS A 68 5.75 -7.74 -1.01
CA LYS A 68 7.09 -7.15 -0.89
C LYS A 68 8.14 -8.17 -0.49
N GLU A 69 7.82 -9.05 0.46
CA GLU A 69 8.70 -10.14 0.88
C GLU A 69 9.02 -11.10 -0.28
N ARG A 70 8.04 -11.37 -1.16
CA ARG A 70 8.26 -12.20 -2.36
C ARG A 70 9.17 -11.50 -3.37
N VAL A 71 8.91 -10.23 -3.70
CA VAL A 71 9.75 -9.46 -4.63
C VAL A 71 11.21 -9.44 -4.16
N MET A 72 11.43 -9.19 -2.87
CA MET A 72 12.77 -9.17 -2.27
C MET A 72 13.46 -10.55 -2.28
N ARG A 73 12.67 -11.62 -2.16
CA ARG A 73 13.20 -12.99 -2.22
C ARG A 73 13.59 -13.39 -3.63
N ASP A 74 12.79 -13.01 -4.62
CA ASP A 74 13.01 -13.34 -6.02
C ASP A 74 14.19 -12.55 -6.60
N ASP A 75 14.33 -11.24 -6.30
CA ASP A 75 15.53 -10.45 -6.65
C ASP A 75 16.81 -11.08 -6.06
N LYS A 76 16.75 -11.53 -4.81
CA LYS A 76 17.89 -12.22 -4.18
C LYS A 76 18.21 -13.54 -4.89
N ALA A 77 17.20 -14.27 -5.34
CA ALA A 77 17.39 -15.53 -6.07
C ALA A 77 18.01 -15.29 -7.46
N GLU A 78 17.55 -14.25 -8.17
CA GLU A 78 18.09 -13.87 -9.49
C GLU A 78 19.53 -13.34 -9.41
N LYS A 79 19.88 -12.57 -8.38
CA LYS A 79 21.27 -12.12 -8.16
C LYS A 79 22.22 -13.27 -7.86
N LEU A 80 21.75 -14.33 -7.21
CA LEU A 80 22.56 -15.53 -6.92
C LEU A 80 22.78 -16.40 -8.16
N THR A 81 21.81 -16.50 -9.06
CA THR A 81 21.97 -17.22 -10.34
C THR A 81 22.75 -16.42 -11.37
N ALA A 82 22.70 -15.09 -11.37
CA ALA A 82 23.50 -14.25 -12.26
C ALA A 82 24.99 -14.14 -11.86
N ALA A 83 25.31 -14.47 -10.61
CA ALA A 83 26.68 -14.43 -10.06
C ALA A 83 27.40 -15.80 -10.07
N ALA A 84 26.76 -16.86 -10.57
CA ALA A 84 27.30 -18.23 -10.68
C ALA A 84 27.67 -18.58 -12.13
#